data_AF-A0A7C5YE61-F1
#
_entry.id   AF-A0A7C5YE61-F1
#
_cell.length_a   1.000
_cell.length_b   1.000
_cell.length_c   1.000
_cell.angle_alpha   90.00
_cell.angle_beta   90.00
_cell.angle_gamma   90.00
#
_symmetry.space_group_name_H-M   'P 1'
#
loop_
_entity.id
_entity.type
_entity.pdbx_description
1 polymer ?
#
loop_
_entity_poly.entity_id
_entity_poly.type
_entity_poly.pdbx_seq_one_letter_code
_entity_poly.pdbx_strand_id
1 'polypeptide(L)'
;MSIYRFGDVNTVYLVKGASEGGTPLNAFDNALIDAGIGDLNLVKVSSIIPKGVNIVEGKPRIPKGAIVPCVYVAKVGTMPGEQLVVGLGIALAEDGFGVIMEAEGDDGKELKDQIRMMLEEAFDVRRLKISKLFTIVSEHKVCNIGCAVAAAVFWSE
;
A
#
# COMPACT_ATOMS: atom_id res chain seq x y z
N MET A 1 7.93 -26.42 -14.18
CA MET A 1 6.89 -25.82 -15.04
C MET A 1 6.70 -24.39 -14.53
N SER A 2 7.45 -23.42 -15.07
CA SER A 2 7.37 -22.02 -14.63
C SER A 2 6.32 -21.30 -15.47
N ILE A 3 5.24 -20.86 -14.84
CA ILE A 3 4.22 -20.00 -15.45
C ILE A 3 4.08 -18.76 -14.58
N TYR A 4 5.03 -17.83 -14.72
CA TYR A 4 4.83 -16.44 -14.39
C TYR A 4 4.88 -15.66 -15.71
N ARG A 5 3.70 -15.33 -16.25
CA ARG A 5 3.56 -14.49 -17.46
C ARG A 5 2.44 -13.47 -17.26
N PHE A 6 2.65 -12.60 -16.27
CA PHE A 6 2.81 -11.16 -16.45
C PHE A 6 4.16 -10.86 -15.76
N GLY A 7 5.02 -10.06 -16.41
CA GLY A 7 6.47 -9.96 -16.22
C GLY A 7 6.99 -10.11 -14.78
N ASP A 8 8.13 -10.79 -14.64
CA ASP A 8 8.77 -11.17 -13.37
C ASP A 8 8.88 -9.98 -12.40
N VAL A 9 7.86 -9.77 -11.57
CA VAL A 9 7.89 -8.73 -10.53
C VAL A 9 9.07 -9.05 -9.64
N ASN A 10 10.05 -8.14 -9.62
CA ASN A 10 11.24 -8.28 -8.80
C ASN A 10 11.23 -7.32 -7.62
N THR A 11 10.35 -6.31 -7.64
CA THR A 11 10.28 -5.27 -6.61
C THR A 11 8.83 -4.93 -6.27
N VAL A 12 8.56 -4.77 -4.98
CA VAL A 12 7.33 -4.19 -4.46
C VAL A 12 7.69 -2.93 -3.68
N TYR A 13 7.21 -1.80 -4.18
CA TYR A 13 7.41 -0.50 -3.55
C TYR A 13 6.28 -0.21 -2.57
N LEU A 14 6.65 0.05 -1.32
CA LEU A 14 5.78 0.58 -0.28
C LEU A 14 5.80 2.11 -0.38
N VAL A 15 4.66 2.68 -0.74
CA VAL A 15 4.48 4.13 -0.88
C VAL A 15 3.28 4.61 -0.11
N LYS A 16 3.36 5.84 0.36
CA LYS A 16 2.28 6.53 1.05
C LYS A 16 2.27 7.99 0.65
N GLY A 17 1.10 8.59 0.71
CA GLY A 17 0.92 10.01 0.44
C GLY A 17 -0.34 10.55 1.07
N ALA A 18 -0.39 11.86 1.20
CA ALA A 18 -1.57 12.58 1.66
C ALA A 18 -1.65 13.94 0.99
N SER A 19 -2.86 14.38 0.65
CA SER A 19 -3.03 15.69 0.05
C SER A 19 -4.45 16.21 0.15
N GLU A 20 -4.60 17.52 0.01
CA GLU A 20 -5.87 18.20 -0.18
C GLU A 20 -6.23 18.26 -1.68
N GLY A 21 -7.48 18.56 -1.97
CA GLY A 21 -7.95 18.80 -3.34
C GLY A 21 -9.17 19.72 -3.40
N GLY A 22 -9.46 20.22 -4.60
CA GLY A 22 -10.69 20.99 -4.84
C GLY A 22 -11.95 20.13 -4.89
N THR A 23 -11.78 18.82 -5.08
CA THR A 23 -12.85 17.80 -5.09
C THR A 23 -12.32 16.51 -4.45
N PRO A 24 -13.19 15.57 -4.04
CA PRO A 24 -12.76 14.26 -3.53
C PRO A 24 -11.81 13.52 -4.47
N LEU A 25 -12.09 13.56 -5.78
CA LEU A 25 -11.25 12.91 -6.78
C LEU A 25 -9.89 13.59 -6.94
N ASN A 26 -9.84 14.93 -6.90
CA ASN A 26 -8.58 15.65 -6.94
C ASN A 26 -7.75 15.45 -5.66
N ALA A 27 -8.38 15.33 -4.49
CA ALA A 27 -7.67 15.03 -3.26
C ALA A 27 -7.01 13.64 -3.33
N PHE A 28 -7.74 12.64 -3.85
CA PHE A 28 -7.20 11.31 -4.11
C PHE A 28 -6.04 11.34 -5.11
N ASP A 29 -6.23 11.99 -6.26
CA ASP A 29 -5.18 12.13 -7.29
C ASP A 29 -3.92 12.83 -6.74
N ASN A 30 -4.09 13.93 -6.01
CA ASN A 30 -2.98 14.63 -5.38
C ASN A 30 -2.27 13.78 -4.33
N ALA A 31 -2.99 12.94 -3.58
CA ALA A 31 -2.39 12.00 -2.63
C ALA A 31 -1.58 10.91 -3.36
N LEU A 32 -2.01 10.46 -4.54
CA LEU A 32 -1.21 9.56 -5.39
C LEU A 32 0.05 10.26 -5.92
N ILE A 33 -0.03 11.54 -6.31
CA ILE A 33 1.14 12.35 -6.71
C ILE A 33 2.12 12.47 -5.55
N ASP A 34 1.63 12.77 -4.34
CA ASP A 34 2.46 12.82 -3.14
C ASP A 34 3.13 11.46 -2.84
N ALA A 35 2.41 10.36 -3.04
CA ALA A 35 2.94 9.00 -2.95
C ALA A 35 3.92 8.63 -4.08
N GLY A 36 4.07 9.46 -5.12
CA GLY A 36 4.95 9.23 -6.26
C GLY A 36 4.40 8.26 -7.31
N ILE A 37 3.09 8.01 -7.31
CA ILE A 37 2.41 7.06 -8.19
C ILE A 37 1.20 7.65 -8.94
N GLY A 38 0.99 8.97 -8.86
CA GLY A 38 -0.14 9.66 -9.50
C GLY A 38 -0.10 9.68 -11.03
N ASP A 39 1.08 9.51 -11.63
CA ASP A 39 1.22 9.42 -13.10
C ASP A 39 1.08 7.99 -13.64
N LEU A 40 0.62 7.02 -12.83
CA LEU A 40 0.52 5.60 -13.21
C LEU A 40 -0.94 5.14 -13.37
N ASN A 41 -1.15 4.12 -14.19
CA ASN A 41 -2.44 3.43 -14.30
C ASN A 41 -2.48 2.27 -13.29
N LEU A 42 -3.08 2.51 -12.13
CA LEU A 42 -3.14 1.54 -11.02
C LEU A 42 -4.18 0.44 -11.28
N VAL A 43 -3.76 -0.82 -11.24
CA VAL A 43 -4.65 -2.00 -11.29
C VAL A 43 -4.71 -2.61 -9.91
N LYS A 44 -5.83 -2.44 -9.20
CA LYS A 44 -6.01 -3.03 -7.88
C LYS A 44 -6.03 -4.56 -7.98
N VAL A 45 -5.12 -5.22 -7.28
CA VAL A 45 -5.00 -6.68 -7.19
C VAL A 45 -5.21 -7.17 -5.75
N SER A 46 -5.23 -8.49 -5.57
CA SER A 46 -5.32 -9.12 -4.25
C SER A 46 -3.97 -9.13 -3.52
N SER A 47 -4.01 -9.53 -2.26
CA SER A 47 -2.99 -9.22 -1.26
C SER A 47 -1.85 -10.24 -1.11
N ILE A 48 -1.25 -10.69 -2.22
CA ILE A 48 -0.19 -11.73 -2.21
C ILE A 48 1.15 -11.21 -2.73
N ILE A 49 2.24 -11.53 -2.03
CA ILE A 49 3.62 -11.29 -2.46
C ILE A 49 4.22 -12.58 -3.03
N PRO A 50 4.66 -12.58 -4.30
CA PRO A 50 5.38 -13.71 -4.88
C PRO A 50 6.81 -13.82 -4.30
N LYS A 51 7.38 -15.01 -4.38
CA LYS A 51 8.75 -15.28 -3.90
C LYS A 51 9.77 -14.50 -4.73
N GLY A 52 10.88 -14.13 -4.10
CA GLY A 52 12.01 -13.51 -4.79
C GLY A 52 11.85 -12.01 -5.06
N VAL A 53 10.84 -11.37 -4.47
CA VAL A 53 10.61 -9.92 -4.56
C VAL A 53 11.39 -9.17 -3.50
N ASN A 54 11.98 -8.04 -3.89
CA ASN A 54 12.53 -7.05 -2.97
C ASN A 54 11.44 -6.08 -2.51
N ILE A 55 11.29 -5.93 -1.19
CA ILE A 55 10.41 -4.90 -0.61
C ILE A 55 11.21 -3.62 -0.40
N VAL A 56 10.75 -2.51 -0.96
CA VAL A 56 11.45 -1.21 -0.89
C VAL A 56 10.47 -0.14 -0.42
N GLU A 57 10.83 0.60 0.63
CA GLU A 57 10.11 1.83 0.99
C GLU A 57 10.68 3.01 0.20
N GLY A 58 9.83 3.66 -0.60
CA GLY A 58 10.23 4.82 -1.39
C GLY A 58 9.50 4.95 -2.73
N LYS A 59 9.57 6.15 -3.30
CA LYS A 59 8.89 6.49 -4.55
C LYS A 59 9.53 5.73 -5.72
N PRO A 60 8.77 4.94 -6.48
CA PRO A 60 9.30 4.16 -7.59
C PRO A 60 9.65 5.05 -8.79
N ARG A 61 10.59 4.61 -9.62
CA ARG A 61 10.93 5.27 -10.89
C ARG A 61 10.28 4.50 -12.04
N ILE A 62 8.97 4.64 -12.17
CA ILE A 62 8.17 3.94 -13.19
C ILE A 62 7.81 4.92 -14.31
N PRO A 63 7.87 4.51 -15.59
CA PRO A 63 7.43 5.35 -16.70
C PRO A 63 5.97 5.81 -16.53
N LYS A 64 5.73 7.10 -16.78
CA LYS A 64 4.37 7.67 -16.74
C LYS A 64 3.43 6.90 -17.69
N GLY A 65 2.20 6.68 -17.24
CA GLY A 65 1.17 5.94 -17.98
C GLY A 65 1.30 4.41 -17.91
N ALA A 66 2.33 3.86 -17.25
CA ALA A 66 2.47 2.42 -17.09
C ALA A 66 1.26 1.82 -16.33
N ILE A 67 0.81 0.65 -16.78
CA ILE A 67 -0.22 -0.13 -16.09
C ILE A 67 0.48 -0.99 -15.03
N VAL A 68 0.19 -0.73 -13.77
CA VAL A 68 0.90 -1.35 -12.63
C VAL A 68 -0.07 -2.08 -11.71
N PRO A 69 0.15 -3.36 -11.41
CA PRO A 69 -0.56 -4.04 -10.33
C PRO A 69 -0.20 -3.39 -8.98
N CYS A 70 -1.20 -3.15 -8.15
CA CYS A 70 -0.99 -2.61 -6.82
C CYS A 70 -2.06 -3.08 -5.83
N VAL A 71 -1.70 -3.12 -4.55
CA VAL A 71 -2.65 -3.17 -3.43
C VAL A 71 -2.63 -1.79 -2.81
N TYR A 72 -3.79 -1.18 -2.55
CA TYR A 72 -3.83 0.14 -1.93
C TYR A 72 -5.13 0.37 -1.17
N VAL A 73 -5.00 1.16 -0.10
CA VAL A 73 -6.09 1.73 0.67
C VAL A 73 -6.00 3.25 0.61
N ALA A 74 -7.14 3.90 0.43
CA ALA A 74 -7.24 5.34 0.45
C ALA A 74 -8.52 5.76 1.15
N LYS A 75 -8.42 6.82 1.97
CA LYS A 75 -9.55 7.41 2.69
C LYS A 75 -9.63 8.87 2.31
N VAL A 76 -10.80 9.31 1.88
CA VAL A 76 -11.11 10.70 1.56
C VAL A 76 -12.02 11.26 2.64
N GLY A 77 -11.70 12.45 3.15
CA GLY A 77 -12.51 13.17 4.12
C GLY A 77 -12.88 14.56 3.61
N THR A 78 -14.08 15.01 3.95
CA THR A 78 -14.63 16.32 3.54
C THR A 78 -14.98 17.20 4.74
N MET A 79 -14.68 16.76 5.96
CA MET A 79 -14.96 17.50 7.18
C MET A 79 -13.68 18.12 7.73
N PRO A 80 -13.57 19.45 7.81
CA PRO A 80 -12.42 20.10 8.43
C PRO A 80 -12.17 19.60 9.85
N GLY A 81 -10.93 19.20 10.13
CA GLY A 81 -10.51 18.62 11.40
C GLY A 81 -10.63 17.10 11.50
N GLU A 82 -11.26 16.43 10.53
CA GLU A 82 -11.28 14.96 10.45
C GLU A 82 -9.87 14.41 10.29
N GLN A 83 -9.57 13.33 11.03
CA GLN A 83 -8.31 12.60 10.93
C GLN A 83 -8.50 11.40 9.98
N LEU A 84 -7.69 11.38 8.93
CA LEU A 84 -7.61 10.26 7.99
C LEU A 84 -6.38 9.46 8.34
N VAL A 85 -6.56 8.16 8.62
CA VAL A 85 -5.45 7.23 8.87
C VAL A 85 -5.69 5.98 8.04
N VAL A 86 -4.74 5.70 7.14
CA VAL A 86 -4.74 4.48 6.32
C VAL A 86 -3.37 3.85 6.35
N GLY A 87 -3.33 2.53 6.24
CA GLY A 87 -2.09 1.80 6.37
C GLY A 87 -2.11 0.47 5.65
N LEU A 88 -0.91 0.00 5.36
CA LEU A 88 -0.68 -1.29 4.72
C LEU A 88 0.53 -1.95 5.35
N GLY A 89 0.46 -3.25 5.56
CA GLY A 89 1.59 -4.05 5.99
C GLY A 89 1.83 -5.27 5.12
N ILE A 90 3.07 -5.75 5.16
CA ILE A 90 3.55 -6.94 4.47
C ILE A 90 4.19 -7.86 5.50
N ALA A 91 3.80 -9.13 5.50
CA ALA A 91 4.55 -10.19 6.19
C ALA A 91 5.11 -11.18 5.17
N LEU A 92 6.37 -11.59 5.38
CA LEU A 92 7.07 -12.56 4.53
C LEU A 92 7.45 -13.81 5.33
N ALA A 93 7.28 -14.98 4.73
CA ALA A 93 7.84 -16.24 5.21
C ALA A 93 9.32 -16.37 4.82
N GLU A 94 10.03 -17.35 5.41
CA GLU A 94 11.45 -17.59 5.12
C GLU A 94 11.74 -17.86 3.63
N ASP A 95 10.80 -18.47 2.92
CA ASP A 95 10.92 -18.78 1.49
C ASP A 95 10.55 -17.60 0.56
N GLY A 96 10.25 -16.43 1.14
CA GLY A 96 9.92 -15.20 0.44
C GLY A 96 8.47 -15.07 0.00
N PHE A 97 7.59 -16.05 0.23
CA PHE A 97 6.16 -15.86 0.04
C PHE A 97 5.62 -14.86 1.07
N GLY A 98 4.66 -14.02 0.69
CA GLY A 98 4.09 -13.08 1.64
C GLY A 98 2.63 -12.71 1.41
N VAL A 99 2.10 -12.00 2.41
CA VAL A 99 0.73 -11.50 2.44
C VAL A 99 0.77 -10.01 2.73
N ILE A 100 -0.12 -9.26 2.07
CA ILE A 100 -0.38 -7.85 2.31
C ILE A 100 -1.67 -7.73 3.13
N MET A 101 -1.73 -6.79 4.07
CA MET A 101 -2.98 -6.39 4.74
C MET A 101 -3.12 -4.88 4.69
N GLU A 102 -4.28 -4.41 4.26
CA GLU A 102 -4.64 -2.99 4.18
C GLU A 102 -5.74 -2.69 5.21
N ALA A 103 -5.66 -1.53 5.85
CA ALA A 103 -6.61 -1.13 6.89
C ALA A 103 -6.75 0.40 6.97
N GLU A 104 -7.88 0.82 7.54
CA GLU A 104 -8.16 2.20 7.93
C GLU A 104 -8.35 2.25 9.44
N GLY A 105 -8.06 3.40 10.04
CA GLY A 105 -8.25 3.62 11.47
C GLY A 105 -8.36 5.09 11.83
N ASP A 106 -8.25 5.37 13.12
CA ASP A 106 -8.34 6.72 13.68
C ASP A 106 -6.99 7.20 14.26
N ASP A 107 -6.08 6.28 14.61
CA ASP A 107 -4.74 6.55 15.11
C ASP A 107 -3.70 5.69 14.39
N GLY A 108 -2.58 6.30 14.00
CA GLY A 108 -1.54 5.62 13.21
C GLY A 108 -0.77 4.55 13.97
N LYS A 109 -0.67 4.63 15.31
CA LYS A 109 -0.01 3.62 16.12
C LYS A 109 -0.91 2.41 16.31
N GLU A 110 -2.18 2.64 16.67
CA GLU A 110 -3.19 1.58 16.80
C GLU A 110 -3.38 0.84 15.47
N LEU A 111 -3.38 1.58 14.35
CA LEU A 111 -3.50 0.96 13.02
C LEU A 111 -2.31 0.04 12.70
N LYS A 112 -1.09 0.36 13.14
CA LYS A 112 0.06 -0.55 12.95
C LYS A 112 -0.10 -1.85 13.74
N ASP A 113 -0.59 -1.76 14.97
CA ASP A 113 -0.83 -2.93 15.80
C ASP A 113 -1.96 -3.79 15.22
N GLN A 114 -3.03 -3.17 14.71
CA GLN A 114 -4.11 -3.87 14.00
C GLN A 114 -3.59 -4.58 12.74
N ILE A 115 -2.83 -3.90 11.88
CA ILE A 115 -2.25 -4.49 10.67
C ILE A 115 -1.36 -5.68 11.03
N ARG A 116 -0.56 -5.57 12.10
CA ARG A 116 0.27 -6.66 12.59
C ARG A 116 -0.57 -7.87 13.01
N MET A 117 -1.65 -7.68 13.77
CA MET A 117 -2.55 -8.77 14.16
C MET A 117 -3.18 -9.44 12.95
N MET A 118 -3.63 -8.67 11.96
CA MET A 118 -4.18 -9.21 10.70
C MET A 118 -3.15 -10.05 9.93
N LEU A 119 -1.88 -9.63 9.92
CA LEU A 119 -0.80 -10.38 9.28
C LEU A 119 -0.46 -11.66 10.04
N GLU A 120 -0.42 -11.60 11.37
CA GLU A 120 -0.20 -12.77 12.24
C GLU A 120 -1.30 -13.83 12.02
N GLU A 121 -2.57 -13.43 12.05
CA GLU A 121 -3.70 -14.32 11.75
C GLU A 121 -3.61 -14.92 10.33
N ALA A 122 -3.26 -14.10 9.33
CA ALA A 122 -3.11 -14.58 7.96
C ALA A 122 -2.00 -15.63 7.80
N PHE A 123 -0.93 -15.52 8.57
CA PHE A 123 0.17 -16.48 8.57
C PHE A 123 -0.19 -17.74 9.35
N ASP A 124 -0.87 -17.61 10.49
CA ASP A 124 -1.31 -18.72 11.32
C ASP A 124 -2.27 -19.64 10.55
N VAL A 125 -3.26 -19.06 9.85
CA VAL A 125 -4.19 -19.83 8.99
C VAL A 125 -3.46 -20.60 7.89
N ARG A 126 -2.35 -20.04 7.39
CA ARG A 126 -1.49 -20.66 6.35
C ARG A 126 -0.43 -21.59 6.93
N ARG A 127 -0.33 -21.70 8.27
CA ARG A 127 0.70 -22.45 8.99
C ARG A 127 2.11 -22.01 8.60
N LEU A 128 2.28 -20.71 8.40
CA LEU A 128 3.55 -20.08 8.06
C LEU A 128 4.10 -19.33 9.28
N LYS A 129 5.42 -19.12 9.30
CA LYS A 129 6.08 -18.26 10.29
C LYS A 129 6.50 -16.95 9.64
N ILE A 130 6.25 -15.84 10.33
CA ILE A 130 6.70 -14.53 9.87
C ILE A 130 8.21 -14.42 10.09
N SER A 131 8.94 -14.14 9.02
CA SER A 131 10.38 -13.88 9.04
C SER A 131 10.71 -12.38 8.97
N LYS A 132 9.90 -11.62 8.23
CA LYS A 132 10.03 -10.17 8.06
C LYS A 132 8.66 -9.52 8.03
N LEU A 133 8.58 -8.31 8.56
CA LEU A 133 7.36 -7.50 8.60
C LEU A 133 7.70 -6.05 8.20
N PHE A 134 6.87 -5.48 7.34
CA PHE A 134 6.96 -4.10 6.89
C PHE A 134 5.59 -3.44 7.09
N THR A 135 5.55 -2.18 7.52
CA THR A 135 4.28 -1.45 7.69
C THR A 135 4.46 0.02 7.39
N ILE A 136 3.59 0.55 6.52
CA ILE A 136 3.48 1.98 6.25
C ILE A 136 2.11 2.49 6.68
N VAL A 137 2.09 3.72 7.18
CA VAL A 137 0.87 4.44 7.56
C VAL A 137 0.95 5.86 7.02
N SER A 138 -0.15 6.29 6.38
CA SER A 138 -0.39 7.65 5.93
C SER A 138 -1.46 8.30 6.79
N GLU A 139 -1.20 9.53 7.20
CA GLU A 139 -2.07 10.31 8.07
C GLU A 139 -2.30 11.69 7.48
N HIS A 140 -3.54 12.17 7.54
CA HIS A 140 -3.89 13.50 7.08
C HIS A 140 -4.99 14.11 7.93
N LYS A 141 -4.79 15.35 8.38
CA LYS A 141 -5.85 16.13 9.03
C LYS A 141 -6.52 17.03 8.00
N VAL A 142 -7.78 16.76 7.72
CA VAL A 142 -8.54 17.46 6.66
C VAL A 142 -8.63 18.94 6.97
N CYS A 143 -8.29 19.77 5.99
CA CYS A 143 -8.50 21.22 6.04
C CYS A 143 -9.78 21.61 5.31
N ASN A 144 -10.03 21.03 4.13
CA ASN A 144 -11.26 21.22 3.36
C ASN A 144 -11.74 19.89 2.74
N ILE A 145 -10.95 19.31 1.84
CA ILE A 145 -11.18 17.99 1.26
C ILE A 145 -9.83 17.31 1.13
N GLY A 146 -9.57 16.34 2.00
CA GLY A 146 -8.28 15.65 2.11
C GLY A 146 -8.38 14.19 1.73
N CYS A 147 -7.25 13.60 1.34
CA CYS A 147 -7.10 12.17 1.13
C CYS A 147 -5.79 11.69 1.73
N ALA A 148 -5.80 10.50 2.33
CA ALA A 148 -4.61 9.74 2.69
C ALA A 148 -4.59 8.43 1.87
N VAL A 149 -3.43 8.00 1.40
CA VAL A 149 -3.22 6.75 0.65
C VAL A 149 -2.00 5.98 1.14
N ALA A 150 -2.10 4.66 1.17
CA ALA A 150 -0.98 3.73 1.35
C ALA A 150 -1.09 2.61 0.30
N ALA A 151 0.02 2.27 -0.35
CA ALA A 151 0.04 1.30 -1.45
C ALA A 151 1.31 0.44 -1.48
N ALA A 152 1.14 -0.79 -1.96
CA ALA A 152 2.18 -1.70 -2.39
C ALA A 152 2.11 -1.82 -3.93
N VAL A 153 3.13 -1.32 -4.62
CA VAL A 153 3.18 -1.23 -6.09
C VAL A 153 4.16 -2.26 -6.63
N PHE A 154 3.66 -3.16 -7.50
CA PHE A 154 4.43 -4.26 -8.07
C PHE A 154 5.07 -3.79 -9.36
N TRP A 155 6.38 -3.95 -9.48
CA TRP A 155 7.13 -3.55 -10.67
C TRP A 155 8.28 -4.48 -11.00
N SER A 156 8.65 -4.48 -12.28
CA SER A 156 9.82 -5.13 -12.84
C SER A 156 10.69 -4.06 -13.47
N GLU A 157 11.90 -3.89 -12.93
CA GLU A 157 12.96 -3.13 -13.62
C GLU A 157 13.39 -3.78 -14.95
#